data_AF-A0AB36KKK8-F1
#
_entry.id   AF-A0AB36KKK8-F1
#
_cell.length_a   1.000
_cell.length_b   1.000
_cell.length_c   1.000
_cell.angle_alpha   90.00
_cell.angle_beta   90.00
_cell.angle_gamma   90.00
#
_symmetry.space_group_name_H-M   'P 1'
#
loop_
_entity.id
_entity.type
_entity.pdbx_description
1 polymer ?
#
loop_
_entity_poly.entity_id
_entity_poly.type
_entity_poly.pdbx_seq_one_letter_code
_entity_poly.pdbx_strand_id
1 'polypeptide(L)'
;MPYLINDEWFATKDAVTDRCRQILARTPDSTMVSDPDSDFLHGLFQYHDEWGEKAGEGVKGITTQMTSHGTRCFMLIRHCDTEIDIGFTHSIKLIPSTRAKERQPQRLLDFRAGARTAITEQIRLFRDQRLVGDVSCPVTEESLGRHNVAVDHIAPNTFDQLLFSFCQANLINPLGVIVGSRDGVVAVLEDTNLRVAWEGYHLKHAQLRIISKTANLKLPKPSIPWAQLCGPL
;
A
#
# COMPACT_ATOMS: atom_id res chain seq x y z
N MET A 1 -11.26 5.95 -22.20
CA MET A 1 -11.53 7.40 -22.16
C MET A 1 -10.20 8.10 -21.93
N PRO A 2 -9.96 9.22 -22.61
CA PRO A 2 -8.77 10.03 -22.39
C PRO A 2 -8.82 10.66 -20.98
N TYR A 3 -7.65 10.97 -20.44
CA TYR A 3 -7.45 11.63 -19.16
C TYR A 3 -7.09 13.09 -19.40
N LEU A 4 -7.77 14.02 -18.71
CA LEU A 4 -7.48 15.44 -18.77
C LEU A 4 -6.82 15.84 -17.44
N ILE A 5 -5.60 16.37 -17.51
CA ILE A 5 -4.83 16.84 -16.35
C ILE A 5 -4.37 18.26 -16.65
N ASN A 6 -4.95 19.24 -15.94
CA ASN A 6 -4.64 20.66 -16.09
C ASN A 6 -4.48 21.09 -17.57
N ASP A 7 -5.51 20.82 -18.38
CA ASP A 7 -5.59 21.10 -19.82
C ASP A 7 -4.72 20.26 -20.77
N GLU A 8 -3.93 19.31 -20.26
CA GLU A 8 -3.22 18.31 -21.06
C GLU A 8 -4.06 17.01 -21.22
N TRP A 9 -4.21 16.54 -22.46
CA TRP A 9 -4.94 15.29 -22.77
C TRP A 9 -4.00 14.10 -22.92
N PHE A 10 -4.36 12.98 -22.29
CA PHE A 10 -3.60 11.72 -22.35
C PHE A 10 -4.51 10.56 -22.75
N ALA A 11 -4.04 9.71 -23.67
CA ALA A 11 -4.79 8.53 -24.09
C ALA A 11 -4.88 7.45 -22.99
N THR A 12 -3.84 7.33 -22.16
CA THR A 12 -3.69 6.29 -21.13
C THR A 12 -3.05 6.85 -19.86
N LYS A 13 -3.20 6.13 -18.74
CA LYS A 13 -2.45 6.44 -17.49
C LYS A 13 -0.95 6.22 -17.65
N ASP A 14 -0.55 5.36 -18.57
CA ASP A 14 0.85 5.16 -18.92
C ASP A 14 1.42 6.42 -19.59
N ALA A 15 0.65 7.08 -20.47
CA ALA A 15 1.06 8.35 -21.06
C ALA A 15 1.22 9.45 -19.98
N VAL A 16 0.35 9.50 -18.97
CA VAL A 16 0.51 10.40 -17.81
C VAL A 16 1.77 10.03 -17.00
N THR A 17 2.03 8.74 -16.83
CA THR A 17 3.21 8.20 -16.13
C THR A 17 4.49 8.62 -16.84
N ASP A 18 4.53 8.51 -18.16
CA ASP A 18 5.67 8.88 -18.98
C ASP A 18 5.90 10.40 -18.98
N ARG A 19 4.83 11.21 -18.99
CA ARG A 19 4.91 12.67 -18.79
C ARG A 19 5.60 13.00 -17.46
N CYS A 20 5.20 12.36 -16.36
CA CYS A 20 5.84 12.55 -15.05
C CYS A 20 7.31 12.13 -15.05
N ARG A 21 7.64 10.98 -15.64
CA ARG A 21 9.03 10.49 -15.76
C ARG A 21 9.91 11.43 -16.56
N GLN A 22 9.38 12.03 -17.64
CA GLN A 22 10.12 13.02 -18.42
C GLN A 22 10.44 14.27 -17.59
N ILE A 23 9.50 14.75 -16.78
CA ILE A 23 9.73 15.88 -15.87
C ILE A 23 10.81 15.52 -14.84
N LEU A 24 10.72 14.34 -14.21
CA LEU A 24 11.76 13.84 -13.28
C LEU A 24 13.13 13.73 -13.94
N ALA A 25 13.20 13.30 -15.20
CA ALA A 25 14.46 13.12 -15.89
C ALA A 25 15.14 14.45 -16.23
N ARG A 26 14.38 15.48 -16.62
CA ARG A 26 14.93 16.79 -17.03
C ARG A 26 15.16 17.77 -15.87
N THR A 27 14.46 17.61 -14.76
CA THR A 27 14.55 18.55 -13.63
C THR A 27 15.70 18.13 -12.71
N PRO A 28 16.73 18.95 -12.46
CA PRO A 28 17.80 18.62 -11.51
C PRO A 28 17.29 18.60 -10.05
N ASP A 29 18.02 17.91 -9.16
CA ASP A 29 17.61 17.79 -7.76
C ASP A 29 17.63 19.16 -7.08
N SER A 30 16.70 19.35 -6.14
CA SER A 30 16.52 20.62 -5.39
C SER A 30 16.28 21.84 -6.30
N THR A 31 15.95 21.63 -7.57
CA THR A 31 15.65 22.68 -8.53
C THR A 31 14.15 22.72 -8.77
N MET A 32 13.60 23.93 -8.89
CA MET A 32 12.19 24.14 -9.16
C MET A 32 11.83 23.53 -10.53
N VAL A 33 10.73 22.78 -10.55
CA VAL A 33 10.10 22.35 -11.80
C VAL A 33 9.62 23.60 -12.55
N SER A 34 9.80 23.64 -13.87
CA SER A 34 9.37 24.79 -14.68
C SER A 34 7.87 25.03 -14.60
N ASP A 35 7.42 26.28 -14.69
CA ASP A 35 6.00 26.66 -14.54
C ASP A 35 5.02 25.76 -15.33
N PRO A 36 5.22 25.46 -16.63
CA PRO A 36 4.28 24.62 -17.38
C PRO A 36 4.20 23.17 -16.85
N ASP A 37 5.31 22.64 -16.35
CA ASP A 37 5.35 21.31 -15.76
C ASP A 37 4.76 21.32 -14.34
N SER A 38 4.96 22.41 -13.61
CA SER A 38 4.38 22.61 -12.28
C SER A 38 2.86 22.61 -12.38
N ASP A 39 2.29 23.37 -13.31
CA ASP A 39 0.84 23.44 -13.58
C ASP A 39 0.22 22.05 -13.82
N PHE A 40 0.84 21.25 -14.70
CA PHE A 40 0.46 19.87 -14.94
C PHE A 40 0.52 19.01 -13.66
N LEU A 41 1.64 19.08 -12.92
CA LEU A 41 1.84 18.29 -11.70
C LEU A 41 0.87 18.69 -10.59
N HIS A 42 0.55 19.97 -10.43
CA HIS A 42 -0.46 20.44 -9.49
C HIS A 42 -1.84 19.83 -9.81
N GLY A 43 -2.27 19.88 -11.07
CA GLY A 43 -3.54 19.25 -11.46
C GLY A 43 -3.54 17.74 -11.27
N LEU A 44 -2.40 17.08 -11.45
CA LEU A 44 -2.27 15.66 -11.18
C LEU A 44 -2.35 15.34 -9.68
N PHE A 45 -1.61 16.07 -8.85
CA PHE A 45 -1.47 15.78 -7.43
C PHE A 45 -2.72 16.05 -6.61
N GLN A 46 -3.64 16.90 -7.09
CA GLN A 46 -4.96 17.06 -6.50
C GLN A 46 -5.78 15.76 -6.45
N TYR A 47 -5.47 14.78 -7.31
CA TYR A 47 -6.08 13.45 -7.25
C TYR A 47 -5.51 12.58 -6.12
N HIS A 48 -4.43 12.97 -5.44
CA HIS A 48 -3.89 12.25 -4.30
C HIS A 48 -4.89 12.33 -3.13
N ASP A 49 -5.22 11.21 -2.50
CA ASP A 49 -6.14 11.16 -1.35
C ASP A 49 -5.59 11.91 -0.13
N GLU A 50 -4.28 11.88 0.07
CA GLU A 50 -3.57 12.72 1.07
C GLU A 50 -3.29 14.16 0.59
N TRP A 51 -3.86 14.63 -0.54
CA TRP A 51 -3.56 15.96 -1.08
C TRP A 51 -3.79 17.08 -0.05
N GLY A 52 -4.91 17.06 0.69
CA GLY A 52 -5.22 18.09 1.69
C GLY A 52 -4.17 18.17 2.80
N GLU A 53 -3.66 17.02 3.24
CA GLU A 53 -2.59 16.95 4.25
C GLU A 53 -1.24 17.36 3.67
N LYS A 54 -0.87 16.82 2.49
CA LYS A 54 0.43 17.06 1.85
C LYS A 54 0.57 18.50 1.37
N ALA A 55 -0.49 19.11 0.84
CA ALA A 55 -0.49 20.51 0.41
C ALA A 55 -0.56 21.49 1.59
N GLY A 56 -1.19 21.12 2.71
CA GLY A 56 -1.39 22.02 3.85
C GLY A 56 -2.18 23.28 3.46
N GLU A 57 -1.66 24.45 3.79
CA GLU A 57 -2.25 25.75 3.42
C GLU A 57 -1.97 26.16 1.97
N GLY A 58 -1.16 25.37 1.23
CA GLY A 58 -0.82 25.62 -0.16
C GLY A 58 0.61 25.23 -0.48
N VAL A 59 0.83 24.97 -1.77
CA VAL A 59 2.11 24.58 -2.33
C VAL A 59 2.69 25.77 -3.08
N LYS A 60 3.87 26.21 -2.64
CA LYS A 60 4.69 27.29 -3.22
C LYS A 60 5.39 26.84 -4.50
N GLY A 61 5.72 25.55 -4.60
CA GLY A 61 6.36 24.99 -5.79
C GLY A 61 6.66 23.50 -5.65
N ILE A 62 7.22 22.93 -6.71
CA ILE A 62 7.53 21.51 -6.79
C ILE A 62 9.00 21.36 -7.18
N THR A 63 9.74 20.54 -6.45
CA THR A 63 11.14 20.18 -6.76
C THR A 63 11.27 18.68 -6.94
N THR A 64 12.49 18.22 -7.22
CA THR A 64 12.81 16.78 -7.29
C THR A 64 13.93 16.44 -6.32
N GLN A 65 13.91 15.22 -5.79
CA GLN A 65 14.95 14.73 -4.89
C GLN A 65 15.18 13.23 -5.07
N MET A 66 16.42 12.80 -4.96
CA MET A 66 16.77 11.38 -4.79
C MET A 66 16.47 10.94 -3.35
N THR A 67 15.63 9.92 -3.19
CA THR A 67 15.38 9.30 -1.88
C THR A 67 16.59 8.48 -1.43
N SER A 68 16.65 8.18 -0.13
CA SER A 68 17.64 7.26 0.46
C SER A 68 17.62 5.84 -0.16
N HIS A 69 16.54 5.48 -0.85
CA HIS A 69 16.37 4.20 -1.54
C HIS A 69 16.78 4.24 -3.03
N GLY A 70 17.38 5.33 -3.50
CA GLY A 70 17.88 5.46 -4.87
C GLY A 70 16.79 5.68 -5.92
N THR A 71 15.59 6.09 -5.50
CA THR A 71 14.50 6.48 -6.40
C THR A 71 14.32 7.99 -6.37
N ARG A 72 14.06 8.60 -7.53
CA ARG A 72 13.81 10.04 -7.63
C ARG A 72 12.33 10.34 -7.50
N CYS A 73 11.95 11.25 -6.61
CA CYS A 73 10.57 11.65 -6.35
C CYS A 73 10.36 13.15 -6.51
N PHE A 74 9.09 13.56 -6.56
CA PHE A 74 8.70 14.96 -6.46
C PHE A 74 8.56 15.36 -4.99
N MET A 75 8.95 16.59 -4.68
CA MET A 75 8.79 17.20 -3.36
C MET A 75 7.89 18.43 -3.52
N LEU A 76 6.89 18.55 -2.66
CA LEU A 76 6.07 19.75 -2.53
C LEU A 76 6.77 20.71 -1.56
N ILE A 77 7.06 21.93 -2.01
CA ILE A 77 7.48 23.03 -1.14
C ILE A 77 6.20 23.74 -0.69
N ARG A 78 5.91 23.73 0.61
CA ARG A 78 4.76 24.46 1.19
C ARG A 78 5.08 25.95 1.36
N HIS A 79 4.08 26.79 1.58
CA HIS A 79 4.29 28.21 1.89
C HIS A 79 5.10 28.46 3.17
N CYS A 80 5.12 27.50 4.11
CA CYS A 80 5.97 27.52 5.29
C CYS A 80 7.41 27.00 5.04
N ASP A 81 7.81 26.83 3.77
CA ASP A 81 9.11 26.34 3.31
C ASP A 81 9.47 24.90 3.77
N THR A 82 8.52 24.15 4.32
CA THR A 82 8.69 22.70 4.57
C THR A 82 8.50 21.91 3.29
N GLU A 83 9.28 20.84 3.13
CA GLU A 83 9.19 19.91 2.00
C GLU A 83 8.53 18.59 2.41
N ILE A 84 7.71 18.03 1.53
CA ILE A 84 7.13 16.69 1.69
C ILE A 84 7.08 15.98 0.34
N ASP A 85 7.35 14.67 0.33
CA ASP A 85 7.32 13.88 -0.89
C ASP A 85 5.88 13.68 -1.39
N ILE A 86 5.72 13.49 -2.70
CA ILE A 86 4.43 13.09 -3.28
C ILE A 86 4.60 12.08 -4.41
N GLY A 87 3.83 11.00 -4.33
CA GLY A 87 3.90 9.88 -5.27
C GLY A 87 3.01 10.09 -6.49
N PHE A 88 3.57 10.51 -7.63
CA PHE A 88 2.80 10.68 -8.88
C PHE A 88 2.08 9.39 -9.32
N THR A 89 2.67 8.22 -9.07
CA THR A 89 2.01 6.94 -9.40
C THR A 89 0.73 6.72 -8.59
N HIS A 90 0.67 7.23 -7.35
CA HIS A 90 -0.52 7.16 -6.51
C HIS A 90 -1.61 8.10 -7.02
N SER A 91 -1.26 9.35 -7.33
CA SER A 91 -2.17 10.31 -7.96
C SER A 91 -2.74 9.77 -9.29
N ILE A 92 -1.89 9.21 -10.17
CA ILE A 92 -2.32 8.62 -11.44
C ILE A 92 -3.29 7.48 -11.23
N LYS A 93 -3.03 6.61 -10.24
CA LYS A 93 -4.00 5.58 -9.87
C LYS A 93 -5.30 6.27 -9.54
N LEU A 94 -5.35 7.25 -8.65
CA LEU A 94 -6.57 7.90 -8.16
C LEU A 94 -7.36 8.73 -9.19
N ILE A 95 -6.79 9.07 -10.36
CA ILE A 95 -7.57 9.69 -11.46
C ILE A 95 -8.85 8.88 -11.74
N PRO A 96 -10.04 9.50 -11.65
CA PRO A 96 -11.31 8.85 -11.92
C PRO A 96 -11.32 8.17 -13.30
N SER A 97 -11.83 6.95 -13.37
CA SER A 97 -12.07 6.28 -14.64
C SER A 97 -13.38 5.50 -14.57
N THR A 98 -14.11 5.45 -15.68
CA THR A 98 -15.35 4.65 -15.79
C THR A 98 -15.13 3.14 -15.69
N ARG A 99 -13.85 2.70 -15.63
CA ARG A 99 -13.45 1.31 -15.41
C ARG A 99 -12.89 1.07 -14.01
N ALA A 100 -12.84 2.08 -13.15
CA ALA A 100 -12.37 1.90 -11.78
C ALA A 100 -13.39 1.03 -11.04
N LYS A 101 -13.03 -0.24 -10.77
CA LYS A 101 -13.65 -0.97 -9.66
C LYS A 101 -13.60 -0.06 -8.44
N GLU A 102 -14.73 0.04 -7.74
CA GLU A 102 -14.84 0.76 -6.48
C GLU A 102 -13.66 0.38 -5.59
N ARG A 103 -12.83 1.37 -5.27
CA ARG A 103 -11.55 1.12 -4.60
C ARG A 103 -11.77 1.05 -3.11
N GLN A 104 -11.04 0.14 -2.48
CA GLN A 104 -10.99 0.11 -1.02
C GLN A 104 -10.38 1.43 -0.52
N PRO A 105 -10.95 2.02 0.55
CA PRO A 105 -10.37 3.22 1.17
C PRO A 105 -8.91 2.99 1.58
N GLN A 106 -8.05 4.00 1.43
CA GLN A 106 -6.63 3.89 1.79
C GLN A 106 -6.43 3.46 3.24
N ARG A 107 -7.20 4.01 4.18
CA ARG A 107 -7.20 3.60 5.60
C ARG A 107 -7.44 2.11 5.81
N LEU A 108 -8.26 1.47 4.99
CA LEU A 108 -8.47 0.02 5.04
C LEU A 108 -7.23 -0.75 4.54
N LEU A 109 -6.55 -0.24 3.52
CA LEU A 109 -5.29 -0.81 3.04
C LEU A 109 -4.20 -0.71 4.11
N ASP A 110 -4.09 0.45 4.78
CA ASP A 110 -3.12 0.70 5.84
C ASP A 110 -3.39 -0.17 7.06
N PHE A 111 -4.66 -0.31 7.47
CA PHE A 111 -5.06 -1.22 8.54
C PHE A 111 -4.65 -2.66 8.25
N ARG A 112 -4.90 -3.14 7.03
CA ARG A 112 -4.48 -4.49 6.60
C ARG A 112 -2.96 -4.64 6.58
N ALA A 113 -2.22 -3.60 6.20
CA ALA A 113 -0.76 -3.59 6.25
C ALA A 113 -0.24 -3.63 7.70
N GLY A 114 -0.79 -2.80 8.60
CA GLY A 114 -0.48 -2.80 10.03
C GLY A 114 -0.75 -4.15 10.70
N ALA A 115 -1.88 -4.78 10.36
CA ALA A 115 -2.23 -6.11 10.83
C ALA A 115 -1.26 -7.20 10.33
N ARG A 116 -0.71 -7.07 9.11
CA ARG A 116 0.36 -7.96 8.63
C ARG A 116 1.65 -7.74 9.39
N THR A 117 2.03 -6.48 9.64
CA THR A 117 3.24 -6.14 10.41
C THR A 117 3.19 -6.80 11.79
N ALA A 118 2.05 -6.70 12.49
CA ALA A 118 1.85 -7.29 13.83
C ALA A 118 2.16 -8.80 13.90
N ILE A 119 1.82 -9.57 12.87
CA ILE A 119 2.03 -11.04 12.86
C ILE A 119 3.35 -11.48 12.23
N THR A 120 4.23 -10.54 11.85
CA THR A 120 5.46 -10.85 11.09
C THR A 120 6.34 -11.87 11.80
N GLU A 121 6.53 -11.75 13.12
CA GLU A 121 7.33 -12.71 13.87
C GLU A 121 6.68 -14.10 13.96
N GLN A 122 5.34 -14.19 14.05
CA GLN A 122 4.64 -15.48 14.02
C GLN A 122 4.86 -16.21 12.69
N ILE A 123 4.75 -15.46 11.57
CA ILE A 123 5.00 -15.99 10.23
C ILE A 123 6.46 -16.41 10.04
N ARG A 124 7.40 -15.60 10.53
CA ARG A 124 8.84 -15.89 10.49
C ARG A 124 9.18 -17.17 11.24
N LEU A 125 8.69 -17.30 12.48
CA LEU A 125 8.93 -18.49 13.31
C LEU A 125 8.34 -19.74 12.68
N PHE A 126 7.10 -19.67 12.17
CA PHE A 126 6.46 -20.78 11.47
C PHE A 126 7.28 -21.22 10.25
N ARG A 127 7.72 -20.27 9.40
CA ARG A 127 8.56 -20.58 8.24
C ARG A 127 9.85 -21.28 8.66
N ASP A 128 10.57 -20.71 9.61
CA ASP A 128 11.88 -21.20 10.02
C ASP A 128 11.79 -22.60 10.65
N GLN A 129 10.72 -22.90 11.39
CA GLN A 129 10.45 -24.24 11.91
C GLN A 129 10.09 -25.26 10.82
N ARG A 130 9.38 -24.83 9.77
CA ARG A 130 8.90 -25.73 8.72
C ARG A 130 9.90 -25.94 7.58
N LEU A 131 10.87 -25.06 7.44
CA LEU A 131 11.90 -25.11 6.40
C LEU A 131 13.16 -25.84 6.87
N VAL A 132 12.98 -26.95 7.59
CA VAL A 132 14.08 -27.78 8.09
C VAL A 132 14.14 -29.07 7.27
N GLY A 133 15.30 -29.37 6.70
CA GLY A 133 15.52 -30.54 5.83
C GLY A 133 15.04 -30.33 4.40
N ASP A 134 14.93 -31.43 3.66
CA ASP A 134 14.43 -31.43 2.29
C ASP A 134 12.90 -31.35 2.28
N VAL A 135 12.40 -30.15 2.02
CA VAL A 135 10.96 -29.87 1.98
C VAL A 135 10.56 -29.50 0.56
N SER A 136 9.49 -30.10 0.06
CA SER A 136 8.93 -29.79 -1.26
C SER A 136 7.60 -29.04 -1.15
N CYS A 137 7.30 -28.21 -2.14
CA CYS A 137 6.04 -27.50 -2.21
C CYS A 137 4.87 -28.49 -2.43
N PRO A 138 3.81 -28.47 -1.62
CA PRO A 138 2.66 -29.36 -1.82
C PRO A 138 1.79 -29.01 -3.03
N VAL A 139 2.11 -27.93 -3.76
CA VAL A 139 1.34 -27.45 -4.93
C VAL A 139 2.15 -27.54 -6.22
N THR A 140 3.44 -27.18 -6.17
CA THR A 140 4.32 -27.20 -7.36
C THR A 140 5.35 -28.32 -7.34
N GLU A 141 5.46 -29.08 -6.25
CA GLU A 141 6.45 -30.16 -6.03
C GLU A 141 7.92 -29.70 -6.02
N GLU A 142 8.20 -28.44 -6.32
CA GLU A 142 9.53 -27.83 -6.26
C GLU A 142 10.13 -27.89 -4.85
N SER A 143 11.43 -28.15 -4.75
CA SER A 143 12.18 -28.04 -3.49
C SER A 143 12.10 -26.62 -2.93
N LEU A 144 11.83 -26.49 -1.64
CA LEU A 144 11.68 -25.23 -0.93
C LEU A 144 12.96 -24.87 -0.19
N GLY A 145 13.42 -23.64 -0.41
CA GLY A 145 14.46 -22.97 0.36
C GLY A 145 14.05 -21.54 0.71
N ARG A 146 14.90 -20.83 1.47
CA ARG A 146 14.56 -19.47 1.96
C ARG A 146 14.25 -18.48 0.83
N HIS A 147 14.82 -18.70 -0.36
CA HIS A 147 14.68 -17.81 -1.50
C HIS A 147 13.32 -17.94 -2.22
N ASN A 148 12.68 -19.12 -2.19
CA ASN A 148 11.46 -19.41 -2.95
C ASN A 148 10.25 -19.80 -2.09
N VAL A 149 10.39 -19.90 -0.76
CA VAL A 149 9.27 -20.21 0.15
C VAL A 149 8.38 -18.99 0.42
N ALA A 150 7.09 -19.25 0.60
CA ALA A 150 6.07 -18.37 1.16
C ALA A 150 5.30 -19.11 2.27
N VAL A 151 4.81 -18.37 3.26
CA VAL A 151 3.86 -18.88 4.25
C VAL A 151 2.46 -18.47 3.81
N ASP A 152 1.59 -19.45 3.68
CA ASP A 152 0.22 -19.29 3.21
C ASP A 152 -0.77 -19.59 4.33
N HIS A 153 -1.84 -18.79 4.38
CA HIS A 153 -3.00 -19.01 5.24
C HIS A 153 -3.99 -19.92 4.52
N ILE A 154 -4.18 -21.13 5.03
CA ILE A 154 -5.00 -22.16 4.38
C ILE A 154 -6.47 -21.71 4.33
N ALA A 155 -7.06 -21.77 3.13
CA ALA A 155 -8.48 -21.51 2.93
C ALA A 155 -9.35 -22.50 3.73
N PRO A 156 -10.51 -22.08 4.27
CA PRO A 156 -11.18 -20.79 4.05
C PRO A 156 -10.62 -19.63 4.89
N ASN A 157 -9.83 -19.92 5.92
CA ASN A 157 -9.28 -18.93 6.87
C ASN A 157 -8.02 -18.25 6.32
N THR A 158 -8.15 -17.65 5.14
CA THR A 158 -7.10 -16.78 4.56
C THR A 158 -6.83 -15.58 5.48
N PHE A 159 -5.70 -14.90 5.29
CA PHE A 159 -5.36 -13.69 6.08
C PHE A 159 -6.52 -12.68 6.14
N ASP A 160 -7.09 -12.31 4.99
CA ASP A 160 -8.13 -11.30 4.94
C ASP A 160 -9.43 -11.79 5.61
N GLN A 161 -9.75 -13.09 5.51
CA GLN A 161 -10.90 -13.68 6.21
C GLN A 161 -10.69 -13.70 7.72
N LEU A 162 -9.50 -14.07 8.20
CA LEU A 162 -9.17 -14.06 9.62
C LEU A 162 -9.26 -12.67 10.22
N LEU A 163 -8.69 -11.67 9.52
CA LEU A 163 -8.72 -10.28 9.96
C LEU A 163 -10.15 -9.72 9.96
N PHE A 164 -10.96 -10.05 8.95
CA PHE A 164 -12.37 -9.69 8.91
C PHE A 164 -13.16 -10.32 10.07
N SER A 165 -13.00 -11.62 10.31
CA SER A 165 -13.68 -12.32 11.41
C SER A 165 -13.25 -11.78 12.78
N PHE A 166 -11.98 -11.41 12.95
CA PHE A 166 -11.49 -10.74 14.15
C PHE A 166 -12.19 -9.39 14.35
N CYS A 167 -12.27 -8.56 13.31
CA CYS A 167 -12.93 -7.26 13.39
C CYS A 167 -14.42 -7.42 13.74
N GLN A 168 -15.10 -8.37 13.11
CA GLN A 168 -16.50 -8.68 13.39
C GLN A 168 -16.71 -9.15 14.83
N ALA A 169 -15.88 -10.08 15.32
CA ALA A 169 -16.00 -10.62 16.68
C ALA A 169 -15.72 -9.58 17.78
N ASN A 170 -14.95 -8.54 17.47
CA ASN A 170 -14.55 -7.51 18.43
C ASN A 170 -15.19 -6.14 18.13
N LEU A 171 -16.14 -6.06 17.21
CA LEU A 171 -16.84 -4.83 16.80
C LEU A 171 -15.90 -3.69 16.38
N ILE A 172 -14.82 -4.04 15.67
CA ILE A 172 -13.83 -3.07 15.20
C ILE A 172 -14.24 -2.56 13.82
N ASN A 173 -14.37 -1.24 13.68
CA ASN A 173 -14.43 -0.58 12.38
C ASN A 173 -12.98 -0.32 11.87
N PRO A 174 -12.54 -0.99 10.79
CA PRO A 174 -11.19 -0.84 10.26
C PRO A 174 -10.82 0.61 9.88
N LEU A 175 -11.79 1.42 9.45
CA LEU A 175 -11.55 2.81 9.08
C LEU A 175 -11.31 3.73 10.28
N GLY A 176 -11.74 3.31 11.48
CA GLY A 176 -11.53 4.05 12.72
C GLY A 176 -10.22 3.73 13.42
N VAL A 177 -9.48 2.70 12.98
CA VAL A 177 -8.22 2.30 13.59
C VAL A 177 -7.11 3.29 13.20
N ILE A 178 -6.35 3.74 14.20
CA ILE A 178 -5.17 4.57 13.98
C ILE A 178 -4.02 3.66 13.57
N VAL A 179 -3.47 3.93 12.38
CA VAL A 179 -2.33 3.22 11.82
C VAL A 179 -1.19 4.22 11.70
N GLY A 180 -0.11 3.94 12.44
CA GLY A 180 1.10 4.72 12.39
C GLY A 180 2.05 4.21 11.31
N SER A 181 3.20 4.87 11.19
CA SER A 181 4.26 4.49 10.27
C SER A 181 5.60 4.41 10.98
N ARG A 182 6.29 3.27 10.88
CA ARG A 182 7.68 3.10 11.32
C ARG A 182 8.62 3.36 10.14
N ASP A 183 9.63 4.19 10.36
CA ASP A 183 10.60 4.64 9.34
C ASP A 183 9.94 5.29 8.11
N GLY A 184 8.74 5.87 8.27
CA GLY A 184 7.98 6.51 7.20
C GLY A 184 7.33 5.56 6.19
N VAL A 185 7.56 4.24 6.28
CA VAL A 185 7.11 3.30 5.23
C VAL A 185 6.35 2.09 5.78
N VAL A 186 6.57 1.69 7.03
CA VAL A 186 5.99 0.45 7.58
C VAL A 186 4.76 0.76 8.42
N ALA A 187 3.58 0.43 7.89
CA ALA A 187 2.32 0.53 8.62
C ALA A 187 2.35 -0.30 9.92
N VAL A 188 1.94 0.30 11.04
CA VAL A 188 1.87 -0.33 12.36
C VAL A 188 0.56 0.02 13.05
N LEU A 189 -0.04 -0.96 13.75
CA LEU A 189 -1.17 -0.68 14.63
C LEU A 189 -0.64 0.05 15.88
N GLU A 190 -1.03 1.30 16.10
CA GLU A 190 -0.54 2.09 17.23
C GLU A 190 -1.12 1.62 18.56
N ASP A 191 -2.39 1.22 18.55
CA ASP A 191 -3.04 0.64 19.72
C ASP A 191 -2.42 -0.74 20.02
N THR A 192 -1.63 -0.77 21.10
CA THR A 192 -0.94 -1.96 21.56
C THR A 192 -1.90 -3.05 22.03
N ASN A 193 -3.06 -2.70 22.61
CA ASN A 193 -4.05 -3.69 23.05
C ASN A 193 -4.71 -4.34 21.84
N LEU A 194 -5.11 -3.54 20.84
CA LEU A 194 -5.63 -4.04 19.57
C LEU A 194 -4.62 -4.97 18.88
N ARG A 195 -3.35 -4.56 18.84
CA ARG A 195 -2.26 -5.35 18.26
C ARG A 195 -2.11 -6.69 18.96
N VAL A 196 -2.02 -6.71 20.29
CA VAL A 196 -1.87 -7.95 21.07
C VAL A 196 -3.11 -8.85 20.92
N ALA A 197 -4.32 -8.28 20.91
CA ALA A 197 -5.55 -9.03 20.69
C ALA A 197 -5.56 -9.68 19.29
N TRP A 198 -5.16 -8.95 18.26
CA TRP A 198 -5.03 -9.47 16.91
C TRP A 198 -3.97 -10.58 16.82
N GLU A 199 -2.79 -10.38 17.41
CA GLU A 199 -1.73 -11.39 17.45
C GLU A 199 -2.21 -12.69 18.12
N GLY A 200 -2.93 -12.60 19.24
CA GLY A 200 -3.51 -13.74 19.94
C GLY A 200 -4.61 -14.44 19.14
N TYR A 201 -5.48 -13.67 18.49
CA TYR A 201 -6.51 -14.21 17.59
C TYR A 201 -5.88 -14.96 16.41
N HIS A 202 -4.89 -14.35 15.75
CA HIS A 202 -4.17 -14.97 14.65
C HIS A 202 -3.52 -16.29 15.09
N LEU A 203 -2.81 -16.30 16.21
CA LEU A 203 -2.13 -17.50 16.72
C LEU A 203 -3.12 -18.66 16.97
N LYS A 204 -4.32 -18.36 17.47
CA LYS A 204 -5.35 -19.35 17.78
C LYS A 204 -6.07 -19.89 16.54
N HIS A 205 -6.27 -19.05 15.53
CA HIS A 205 -7.19 -19.35 14.42
C HIS A 205 -6.50 -19.60 13.07
N ALA A 206 -5.25 -19.16 12.90
CA ALA A 206 -4.53 -19.32 11.65
C ALA A 206 -4.07 -20.78 11.46
N GLN A 207 -4.43 -21.34 10.30
CA GLN A 207 -3.85 -22.58 9.80
C GLN A 207 -2.86 -22.22 8.70
N LEU A 208 -1.58 -22.47 8.96
CA LEU A 208 -0.50 -22.07 8.07
C LEU A 208 0.10 -23.27 7.35
N ARG A 209 0.62 -23.05 6.14
CA ARG A 209 1.49 -23.99 5.41
C ARG A 209 2.61 -23.25 4.72
N ILE A 210 3.68 -23.97 4.39
CA ILE A 210 4.72 -23.47 3.48
C ILE A 210 4.45 -23.95 2.06
N ILE A 211 4.56 -23.03 1.10
CA ILE A 211 4.41 -23.29 -0.34
C ILE A 211 5.45 -22.47 -1.11
N SER A 212 5.62 -22.74 -2.41
CA SER A 212 6.46 -21.90 -3.25
C SER A 212 5.79 -20.54 -3.47
N LYS A 213 6.59 -19.48 -3.66
CA LYS A 213 6.10 -18.15 -4.06
C LYS A 213 5.22 -18.23 -5.31
N THR A 214 5.60 -19.09 -6.27
CA THR A 214 4.83 -19.34 -7.50
C THR A 214 3.45 -19.93 -7.20
N ALA A 215 3.37 -20.93 -6.32
CA ALA A 215 2.10 -21.48 -5.87
C ALA A 215 1.23 -20.42 -5.19
N ASN A 216 1.82 -19.65 -4.27
CA ASN A 216 1.13 -18.60 -3.51
C ASN A 216 0.47 -17.55 -4.42
N LEU A 217 1.14 -17.15 -5.50
CA LEU A 217 0.62 -16.19 -6.46
C LEU A 217 -0.58 -16.72 -7.28
N LYS A 218 -0.73 -18.04 -7.40
CA LYS A 218 -1.82 -18.69 -8.13
C LYS A 218 -3.05 -18.98 -7.25
N LEU A 219 -2.96 -18.81 -5.93
CA LEU A 219 -4.07 -19.09 -5.04
C LEU A 219 -5.23 -18.10 -5.25
N PRO A 220 -6.48 -18.58 -5.21
CA PRO A 220 -7.65 -17.70 -5.32
C PRO A 220 -7.69 -16.76 -4.11
N LYS A 221 -7.99 -15.48 -4.37
CA LYS A 221 -8.21 -14.48 -3.33
C LYS A 221 -9.71 -14.30 -3.14
N PRO A 222 -10.30 -14.79 -2.03
CA PRO A 222 -11.72 -14.60 -1.78
C PRO A 222 -12.05 -13.11 -1.66
N SER A 223 -13.20 -12.70 -2.18
CA SER A 223 -13.70 -11.34 -1.99
C SER A 223 -14.28 -11.23 -0.58
N ILE A 224 -13.67 -10.39 0.26
CA ILE A 224 -14.13 -10.14 1.63
C ILE A 224 -15.05 -8.91 1.64
N PRO A 225 -16.24 -8.97 2.26
CA PRO A 225 -17.23 -7.89 2.22
C PRO A 225 -16.91 -6.79 3.25
N TRP A 226 -15.74 -6.16 3.13
CA TRP A 226 -15.27 -5.13 4.06
C TRP A 226 -16.24 -3.98 4.28
N ALA A 227 -17.07 -3.65 3.29
CA ALA A 227 -18.12 -2.64 3.41
C ALA A 227 -19.09 -2.88 4.59
N GLN A 228 -19.27 -4.14 5.02
CA GLN A 228 -20.10 -4.50 6.17
C GLN A 228 -19.54 -4.01 7.51
N LEU A 229 -18.23 -3.77 7.59
CA LEU A 229 -17.54 -3.30 8.82
C LEU A 229 -17.18 -1.81 8.75
N CYS A 230 -17.23 -1.21 7.56
CA CYS A 230 -16.79 0.16 7.29
C CYS A 230 -17.94 1.20 7.34
N GLY A 231 -19.14 0.82 7.80
CA GLY A 231 -20.26 1.74 7.95
C GLY A 231 -20.08 2.72 9.13
N PRO A 232 -20.78 3.87 9.13
CA PRO A 232 -20.87 4.71 10.32
C PRO A 232 -21.52 3.90 11.45
N LEU A 233 -20.87 3.89 12.61
CA LEU A 233 -21.46 3.44 13.89
C LEU A 233 -22.52 4.43 14.35
#